data_AF-A0A6A6HFL0-F1
#
_entry.id   AF-A0A6A6HFL0-F1
#
_cell.length_a   1.000
_cell.length_b   1.000
_cell.length_c   1.000
_cell.angle_alpha   90.00
_cell.angle_beta   90.00
_cell.angle_gamma   90.00
#
_symmetry.space_group_name_H-M   'P 1'
#
loop_
_entity.id
_entity.type
_entity.pdbx_description
1 polymer ?
#
loop_
_entity_poly.entity_id
_entity_poly.type
_entity_poly.pdbx_seq_one_letter_code
_entity_poly.pdbx_strand_id
1 'polypeptide(L)'
;MRSPFTGLVQAEEEANKICDESEQFKTARVDLKELLRVISSSSGVDILDRYFRDRPQLLKDKKITFEALFTLFPPGKLIIAKPFMNTEQVFFVMKNIPSSIDDEVFEVICYTLDWDGENFLRVPYEMRIEFFDNTKDIAELPFYPLEYYTSEGGIEALRRRLQNRGVRWRELCTASRGKQMFTYKGPAYSQRNAGIFRPNIPGSAPSDSDSGMFNGRSSLGDFDVQGTVIIDFRSYYSYQTDSAPLLGEMRRWTGMPVSDCTACRSDPWRKKTYRFDWDRITPRRKLTNEQALCCPPRVLGYSMEKKKWMQLHVDNVKDWSLSSKNNVFEKDLQLDQNYKDLIQKSVKSHETTKEQNRGIDDFAEGKGKGLVILLYGAPGVGKTLTAESVATLARKPLFPVGVSDIGIDGQNVETHLQRVFDLAGLWEAVLLFDEADVFLEARGEGISDLRRNTMVSDLLRVLEYYEGILILTTNRLRSFDIAVQSRIHLAIKYVLKVIWTLSWNPNISVLLLHKPQNSRRNWFRST
;
A
#
# COMPACT_ATOMS: atom_id res chain seq x y z
N MET A 1 25.65 23.94 -20.55
CA MET A 1 26.44 24.58 -19.46
C MET A 1 25.47 25.09 -18.41
N ARG A 2 25.69 24.84 -17.11
CA ARG A 2 24.86 25.46 -16.06
C ARG A 2 25.08 26.97 -16.09
N SER A 3 24.01 27.77 -16.08
CA SER A 3 24.15 29.23 -15.92
C SER A 3 24.90 29.51 -14.62
N PRO A 4 26.06 30.22 -14.66
CA PRO A 4 26.89 30.50 -13.48
C PRO A 4 26.16 31.38 -12.45
N PHE A 5 25.06 32.00 -12.83
CA PHE A 5 24.30 32.95 -12.01
C PHE A 5 23.20 32.31 -11.16
N THR A 6 22.79 31.07 -11.45
CA THR A 6 21.66 30.41 -10.76
C THR A 6 21.84 30.37 -9.24
N GLY A 7 23.03 29.99 -8.78
CA GLY A 7 23.33 29.94 -7.34
C GLY A 7 23.35 31.31 -6.68
N LEU A 8 23.73 32.36 -7.41
CA LEU A 8 23.74 33.73 -6.91
C LEU A 8 22.32 34.29 -6.82
N VAL A 9 21.50 34.12 -7.86
CA VAL A 9 20.09 34.54 -7.87
C VAL A 9 19.30 33.90 -6.73
N GLN A 10 19.53 32.61 -6.47
CA GLN A 10 18.87 31.88 -5.37
C GLN A 10 19.33 32.32 -3.98
N ALA A 11 20.50 32.97 -3.87
CA ALA A 11 21.06 33.45 -2.61
C ALA A 11 20.60 34.87 -2.24
N GLU A 12 19.73 35.50 -3.04
CA GLU A 12 19.25 36.87 -2.80
C GLU A 12 18.45 37.02 -1.49
N GLU A 13 17.61 36.05 -1.13
CA GLU A 13 16.96 36.03 0.18
C GLU A 13 17.99 35.93 1.31
N GLU A 14 19.06 35.15 1.11
CA GLU A 14 20.13 34.98 2.09
C GLU A 14 20.99 36.23 2.25
N ALA A 15 21.24 36.94 1.15
CA ALA A 15 21.91 38.22 1.14
C ALA A 15 21.15 39.25 1.98
N ASN A 16 19.81 39.20 1.95
CA ASN A 16 18.94 40.16 2.62
C ASN A 16 18.57 39.81 4.06
N LYS A 17 18.94 38.63 4.58
CA LYS A 17 18.68 38.25 5.98
C LYS A 17 19.43 39.15 6.96
N ILE A 18 18.73 39.58 8.01
CA ILE A 18 19.29 40.28 9.18
C ILE A 18 19.49 39.22 10.27
N CYS A 19 20.74 38.90 10.62
CA CYS A 19 21.08 37.98 11.71
C CYS A 19 22.23 38.53 12.55
N ASP A 20 22.23 38.23 13.86
CA ASP A 20 23.39 38.41 14.74
C ASP A 20 24.41 37.28 14.48
N GLU A 21 25.36 37.54 13.59
CA GLU A 21 26.42 36.60 13.20
C GLU A 21 27.81 37.23 13.34
N SER A 22 28.86 36.41 13.24
CA SER A 22 30.25 36.87 13.31
C SER A 22 30.58 37.84 12.16
N GLU A 23 31.57 38.71 12.36
CA GLU A 23 31.96 39.75 11.37
C GLU A 23 32.26 39.18 9.98
N GLN A 24 32.81 37.96 9.88
CA GLN A 24 33.05 37.31 8.58
C GLN A 24 31.76 37.04 7.78
N PHE A 25 30.66 36.66 8.44
CA PHE A 25 29.39 36.44 7.74
C PHE A 25 28.72 37.76 7.33
N LYS A 26 28.89 38.83 8.12
CA LYS A 26 28.42 40.17 7.75
C LYS A 26 29.10 40.66 6.48
N THR A 27 30.43 40.56 6.40
CA THR A 27 31.19 40.92 5.20
C THR A 27 30.77 40.09 3.99
N ALA A 28 30.66 38.77 4.14
CA ALA A 28 30.22 37.90 3.05
C ALA A 28 28.82 38.26 2.50
N ARG A 29 27.89 38.71 3.36
CA ARG A 29 26.56 39.19 2.91
C ARG A 29 26.63 40.51 2.17
N VAL A 30 27.48 41.44 2.62
CA VAL A 30 27.71 42.71 1.91
C VAL A 30 28.27 42.45 0.51
N ASP A 31 29.27 41.58 0.41
CA ASP A 31 29.88 41.20 -0.88
C ASP A 31 28.85 40.52 -1.79
N LEU A 32 28.03 39.62 -1.24
CA LEU A 32 26.94 38.97 -1.99
C LEU A 32 25.89 39.98 -2.50
N LYS A 33 25.52 40.98 -1.67
CA LYS A 33 24.61 42.05 -2.10
C LYS A 33 25.20 42.86 -3.25
N GLU A 34 26.49 43.18 -3.19
CA GLU A 34 27.14 43.95 -4.25
C GLU A 34 27.24 43.14 -5.55
N LEU A 35 27.57 41.85 -5.48
CA LEU A 35 27.54 40.96 -6.63
C LEU A 35 26.15 40.88 -7.27
N LEU A 36 25.11 40.74 -6.45
CA LEU A 36 23.73 40.73 -6.92
C LEU A 36 23.34 42.07 -7.56
N ARG A 37 23.76 43.20 -6.99
CA ARG A 37 23.54 44.53 -7.57
C ARG A 37 24.15 44.63 -8.96
N VAL A 38 25.41 44.20 -9.12
CA VAL A 38 26.10 44.20 -10.42
C VAL A 38 25.37 43.31 -11.43
N ILE A 39 25.04 42.08 -11.06
CA ILE A 39 24.33 41.13 -11.94
C ILE A 39 22.94 41.66 -12.33
N SER A 40 22.22 42.29 -11.41
CA SER A 40 20.90 42.87 -11.69
C SER A 40 20.94 44.08 -12.61
N SER A 41 22.08 44.75 -12.73
CA SER A 41 22.25 45.94 -13.57
C SER A 41 22.60 45.63 -15.02
N SER A 42 23.39 44.58 -15.25
CA SER A 42 23.76 44.07 -16.58
C SER A 42 24.46 42.72 -16.40
N SER A 43 23.71 41.64 -16.53
CA SER A 43 24.25 40.27 -16.44
C SER A 43 24.99 39.83 -17.70
N GLY A 44 24.81 40.55 -18.82
CA GLY A 44 25.32 40.16 -20.14
C GLY A 44 24.53 39.00 -20.76
N VAL A 45 23.38 38.64 -20.17
CA VAL A 45 22.47 37.59 -20.65
C VAL A 45 21.07 38.18 -20.70
N ASP A 46 20.54 38.39 -21.92
CA ASP A 46 19.24 39.05 -22.14
C ASP A 46 18.09 38.45 -21.31
N ILE A 47 18.09 37.13 -21.13
CA ILE A 47 17.07 36.41 -20.36
C ILE A 47 17.10 36.82 -18.88
N LEU A 48 18.30 36.94 -18.30
CA LEU A 48 18.48 37.34 -16.90
C LEU A 48 18.17 38.83 -16.71
N ASP A 49 18.57 39.68 -17.66
CA ASP A 49 18.30 41.13 -17.59
C ASP A 49 16.79 41.43 -17.70
N ARG A 50 16.05 40.71 -18.56
CA ARG A 50 14.58 40.77 -18.58
C ARG A 50 13.98 40.29 -17.27
N TYR A 51 14.49 39.17 -16.74
CA TYR A 51 14.02 38.65 -15.46
C TYR A 51 14.16 39.67 -14.32
N PHE A 52 15.34 40.26 -14.09
CA PHE A 52 15.53 41.22 -13.00
C PHE A 52 14.67 42.48 -13.14
N ARG A 53 14.37 42.90 -14.37
CA ARG A 53 13.49 44.02 -14.67
C ARG A 53 12.02 43.73 -14.32
N ASP A 54 11.53 42.56 -14.74
CA ASP A 54 10.11 42.23 -14.66
C ASP A 54 9.74 41.55 -13.33
N ARG A 55 10.71 40.92 -12.65
CA ARG A 55 10.54 40.15 -11.41
C ARG A 55 9.72 40.88 -10.34
N PRO A 56 9.98 42.17 -9.98
CA PRO A 56 9.25 42.81 -8.89
C PRO A 56 7.75 42.88 -9.15
N GLN A 57 7.36 43.16 -10.40
CA GLN A 57 5.96 43.22 -10.81
C GLN A 57 5.36 41.82 -10.90
N LEU A 58 6.08 40.86 -11.48
CA LEU A 58 5.64 39.45 -11.57
C LEU A 58 5.38 38.84 -10.18
N LEU A 59 6.27 39.06 -9.21
CA LEU A 59 6.09 38.57 -7.84
C LEU A 59 4.90 39.25 -7.14
N LYS A 60 4.72 40.55 -7.36
CA LYS A 60 3.57 41.31 -6.82
C LYS A 60 2.24 40.79 -7.36
N ASP A 61 2.21 40.48 -8.66
CA ASP A 61 1.03 39.96 -9.34
C ASP A 61 0.85 38.44 -9.16
N LYS A 62 1.79 37.77 -8.47
CA LYS A 62 1.85 36.30 -8.30
C LYS A 62 1.86 35.54 -9.62
N LYS A 63 2.54 36.11 -10.62
CA LYS A 63 2.72 35.57 -11.97
C LYS A 63 4.16 35.19 -12.23
N ILE A 64 4.38 34.33 -13.22
CA ILE A 64 5.71 33.91 -13.64
C ILE A 64 5.74 33.60 -15.15
N THR A 65 6.89 33.79 -15.79
CA THR A 65 7.15 33.29 -17.16
C THR A 65 7.88 31.95 -17.11
N PHE A 66 7.88 31.20 -18.21
CA PHE A 66 8.56 29.90 -18.27
C PHE A 66 10.07 30.03 -18.02
N GLU A 67 10.72 31.04 -18.59
CA GLU A 67 12.17 31.27 -18.44
C GLU A 67 12.57 31.61 -17.01
N ALA A 68 11.64 32.14 -16.22
CA ALA A 68 11.86 32.54 -14.84
C ALA A 68 11.60 31.41 -13.82
N LEU A 69 11.12 30.23 -14.25
CA LEU A 69 10.73 29.13 -13.35
C LEU A 69 11.86 28.69 -12.39
N PHE A 70 13.11 28.67 -12.85
CA PHE A 70 14.26 28.25 -12.04
C PHE A 70 14.44 29.06 -10.73
N THR A 71 13.83 30.25 -10.66
CA THR A 71 13.90 31.14 -9.51
C THR A 71 12.85 30.84 -8.45
N LEU A 72 11.74 30.20 -8.81
CA LEU A 72 10.71 29.76 -7.86
C LEU A 72 11.13 28.51 -7.06
N PHE A 73 12.08 27.74 -7.59
CA PHE A 73 12.46 26.43 -7.06
C PHE A 73 13.92 26.36 -6.60
N PRO A 74 14.35 27.18 -5.61
CA PRO A 74 15.66 27.02 -5.00
C PRO A 74 15.74 25.75 -4.13
N PRO A 75 16.92 25.13 -3.98
CA PRO A 75 17.12 24.01 -3.07
C PRO A 75 16.62 24.29 -1.64
N GLY A 76 15.94 23.33 -1.05
CA GLY A 76 15.36 23.43 0.30
C GLY A 76 14.01 24.14 0.37
N LYS A 77 13.50 24.72 -0.73
CA LYS A 77 12.15 25.32 -0.78
C LYS A 77 11.07 24.23 -0.64
N LEU A 78 10.01 24.56 0.09
CA LEU A 78 8.80 23.74 0.18
C LEU A 78 7.91 24.04 -1.01
N ILE A 79 7.49 22.98 -1.71
CA ILE A 79 6.54 23.05 -2.82
C ILE A 79 5.32 22.19 -2.52
N ILE A 80 4.20 22.52 -3.12
CA ILE A 80 2.97 21.74 -3.07
C ILE A 80 2.68 21.15 -4.45
N ALA A 81 2.24 19.89 -4.47
CA ALA A 81 1.78 19.18 -5.65
C ALA A 81 0.59 18.27 -5.28
N LYS A 82 -0.04 17.65 -6.29
CA LYS A 82 -1.17 16.73 -6.09
C LYS A 82 -0.93 15.35 -6.73
N PRO A 83 0.02 14.56 -6.22
CA PRO A 83 0.57 13.42 -6.96
C PRO A 83 -0.31 12.17 -6.93
N PHE A 84 -1.27 12.09 -6.00
CA PHE A 84 -2.08 10.91 -5.78
C PHE A 84 -3.53 11.34 -5.56
N MET A 85 -4.44 10.91 -6.45
CA MET A 85 -5.88 11.19 -6.37
C MET A 85 -6.22 12.66 -6.12
N ASN A 86 -5.52 13.56 -6.82
CA ASN A 86 -5.70 15.01 -6.70
C ASN A 86 -5.58 15.55 -5.25
N THR A 87 -4.81 14.85 -4.39
CA THR A 87 -4.65 15.20 -2.98
C THR A 87 -3.36 15.97 -2.74
N GLU A 88 -3.42 17.07 -1.99
CA GLU A 88 -2.24 17.90 -1.71
C GLU A 88 -1.15 17.16 -0.95
N GLN A 89 0.11 17.36 -1.36
CA GLN A 89 1.30 16.89 -0.67
C GLN A 89 2.41 17.93 -0.80
N VAL A 90 3.21 18.06 0.26
CA VAL A 90 4.36 18.95 0.29
C VAL A 90 5.64 18.17 0.03
N PHE A 91 6.51 18.73 -0.81
CA PHE A 91 7.83 18.20 -1.15
C PHE A 91 8.92 19.25 -0.88
N PHE A 92 10.17 18.77 -0.79
CA PHE A 92 11.35 19.62 -0.73
C PHE A 92 12.10 19.61 -2.05
N VAL A 93 12.42 20.78 -2.57
CA VAL A 93 13.27 20.90 -3.77
C VAL A 93 14.70 20.48 -3.42
N MET A 94 15.27 19.53 -4.17
CA MET A 94 16.70 19.20 -4.12
C MET A 94 17.46 20.04 -5.12
N LYS A 95 17.02 20.04 -6.37
CA LYS A 95 17.61 20.85 -7.43
C LYS A 95 16.55 21.08 -8.50
N ASN A 96 16.65 22.22 -9.17
CA ASN A 96 16.09 22.33 -10.51
C ASN A 96 17.15 21.93 -11.54
N ILE A 97 16.69 21.44 -12.68
CA ILE A 97 17.51 21.20 -13.85
C ILE A 97 17.07 22.27 -14.84
N PRO A 98 17.90 23.31 -15.08
CA PRO A 98 17.60 24.29 -16.11
C PRO A 98 17.39 23.55 -17.44
N SER A 99 16.30 23.85 -18.14
CA SER A 99 16.02 23.30 -19.46
C SER A 99 17.19 23.57 -20.41
N SER A 100 17.45 22.63 -21.33
CA SER A 100 18.18 22.96 -22.56
C SER A 100 17.45 24.10 -23.27
N ILE A 101 18.15 24.88 -24.10
CA ILE A 101 17.50 25.89 -24.96
C ILE A 101 16.43 25.25 -25.89
N ASP A 102 16.56 23.95 -26.19
CA ASP A 102 15.61 23.17 -27.01
C ASP A 102 14.57 22.35 -26.19
N ASP A 103 14.65 22.34 -24.86
CA ASP A 103 13.71 21.56 -24.05
C ASP A 103 12.47 22.39 -23.70
N GLU A 104 11.33 22.03 -24.27
CA GLU A 104 9.99 22.54 -23.92
C GLU A 104 9.50 22.08 -22.52
N VAL A 105 10.43 21.74 -21.62
CA VAL A 105 10.13 21.17 -20.30
C VAL A 105 11.10 21.68 -19.25
N PHE A 106 10.57 22.18 -18.13
CA PHE A 106 11.34 22.54 -16.95
C PHE A 106 11.23 21.43 -15.89
N GLU A 107 12.38 20.91 -15.43
CA GLU A 107 12.43 19.77 -14.51
C GLU A 107 12.90 20.17 -13.10
N VAL A 108 12.24 19.62 -12.08
CA VAL A 108 12.61 19.76 -10.68
C VAL A 108 12.76 18.38 -10.06
N ILE A 109 13.91 18.14 -9.43
CA ILE A 109 14.10 16.98 -8.56
C ILE A 109 13.78 17.42 -7.14
N CYS A 110 12.77 16.80 -6.57
CA CYS A 110 12.34 17.00 -5.20
C CYS A 110 12.42 15.70 -4.42
N TYR A 111 12.23 15.74 -3.11
CA TYR A 111 12.00 14.53 -2.32
C TYR A 111 10.83 14.71 -1.37
N THR A 112 10.30 13.56 -0.96
CA THR A 112 9.33 13.42 0.11
C THR A 112 9.85 12.42 1.13
N LEU A 113 9.33 12.44 2.35
CA LEU A 113 9.60 11.37 3.31
C LEU A 113 8.72 10.16 2.94
N ASP A 114 9.25 8.95 2.90
CA ASP A 114 8.48 7.72 2.70
C ASP A 114 8.99 6.61 3.64
N TRP A 115 8.35 5.44 3.61
CA TRP A 115 8.64 4.29 4.44
C TRP A 115 9.13 3.12 3.57
N ASP A 116 10.30 2.57 3.87
CA ASP A 116 10.85 1.40 3.15
C ASP A 116 10.37 0.05 3.73
N GLY A 117 9.58 0.07 4.79
CA GLY A 117 9.19 -1.13 5.54
C GLY A 117 9.92 -1.26 6.89
N GLU A 118 11.00 -0.51 7.11
CA GLU A 118 11.83 -0.58 8.32
C GLU A 118 12.20 0.81 8.89
N ASN A 119 12.46 1.79 8.04
CA ASN A 119 12.86 3.15 8.38
C ASN A 119 12.15 4.19 7.49
N PHE A 120 12.03 5.42 8.01
CA PHE A 120 11.65 6.55 7.17
C PHE A 120 12.89 7.11 6.49
N LEU A 121 12.74 7.46 5.21
CA LEU A 121 13.83 7.94 4.38
C LEU A 121 13.32 8.95 3.36
N ARG A 122 14.24 9.76 2.84
CA ARG A 122 13.96 10.65 1.72
C ARG A 122 13.87 9.82 0.44
N VAL A 123 12.77 9.97 -0.29
CA VAL A 123 12.58 9.34 -1.60
C VAL A 123 12.48 10.43 -2.66
N PRO A 124 13.41 10.49 -3.63
CA PRO A 124 13.44 11.53 -4.63
C PRO A 124 12.47 11.24 -5.79
N TYR A 125 11.83 12.29 -6.28
CA TYR A 125 10.89 12.27 -7.38
C TYR A 125 11.22 13.37 -8.39
N GLU A 126 10.90 13.06 -9.65
CA GLU A 126 11.03 13.98 -10.77
C GLU A 126 9.67 14.64 -11.03
N MET A 127 9.67 15.97 -11.15
CA MET A 127 8.49 16.77 -11.49
C MET A 127 8.80 17.65 -12.71
N ARG A 128 7.79 17.86 -13.55
CA ARG A 128 7.94 18.54 -14.85
C ARG A 128 6.87 19.61 -15.03
N ILE A 129 7.28 20.76 -15.56
CA ILE A 129 6.38 21.81 -16.04
C ILE A 129 6.60 21.89 -17.55
N GLU A 130 5.54 21.62 -18.31
CA GLU A 130 5.55 21.79 -19.77
C GLU A 130 5.62 23.27 -20.12
N PHE A 131 6.23 23.58 -21.26
CA PHE A 131 6.34 24.93 -21.78
C PHE A 131 4.97 25.62 -21.84
N PHE A 132 4.97 26.91 -21.51
CA PHE A 132 3.81 27.77 -21.66
C PHE A 132 4.27 29.15 -22.13
N ASP A 133 3.48 29.74 -23.02
CA ASP A 133 3.71 31.10 -23.49
C ASP A 133 3.29 32.14 -22.45
N ASN A 134 3.95 33.30 -22.50
CA ASN A 134 3.64 34.48 -21.69
C ASN A 134 3.73 34.24 -20.17
N THR A 135 2.86 34.89 -19.41
CA THR A 135 2.80 34.81 -17.96
C THR A 135 1.70 33.87 -17.52
N LYS A 136 1.96 33.11 -16.46
CA LYS A 136 1.00 32.21 -15.82
C LYS A 136 0.91 32.51 -14.33
N ASP A 137 -0.27 32.34 -13.75
CA ASP A 137 -0.44 32.45 -12.30
C ASP A 137 0.32 31.31 -11.61
N ILE A 138 1.11 31.64 -10.58
CA ILE A 138 1.97 30.66 -9.89
C ILE A 138 1.14 29.50 -9.31
N ALA A 139 -0.07 29.78 -8.83
CA ALA A 139 -0.97 28.78 -8.25
C ALA A 139 -1.62 27.84 -9.29
N GLU A 140 -1.51 28.15 -10.59
CA GLU A 140 -2.01 27.30 -11.70
C GLU A 140 -0.93 26.36 -12.25
N LEU A 141 0.29 26.44 -11.75
CA LEU A 141 1.34 25.48 -12.08
C LEU A 141 0.99 24.09 -11.49
N PRO A 142 1.42 22.99 -12.13
CA PRO A 142 1.14 21.64 -11.62
C PRO A 142 1.74 21.39 -10.22
N PHE A 143 2.79 22.15 -9.89
CA PHE A 143 3.35 22.29 -8.56
C PHE A 143 3.99 23.67 -8.41
N TYR A 144 4.00 24.20 -7.19
CA TYR A 144 4.48 25.57 -6.94
C TYR A 144 4.92 25.75 -5.48
N PRO A 145 5.66 26.83 -5.14
CA PRO A 145 6.10 27.06 -3.77
C PRO A 145 4.92 27.22 -2.81
N LEU A 146 5.00 26.57 -1.66
CA LEU A 146 3.90 26.43 -0.70
C LEU A 146 3.32 27.78 -0.23
N GLU A 147 4.11 28.85 -0.22
CA GLU A 147 3.70 30.22 0.14
C GLU A 147 2.65 30.83 -0.80
N TYR A 148 2.51 30.32 -2.02
CA TYR A 148 1.49 30.75 -2.98
C TYR A 148 0.18 29.95 -2.89
N TYR A 149 0.02 29.08 -1.87
CA TYR A 149 -1.20 28.32 -1.69
C TYR A 149 -2.39 29.21 -1.30
N THR A 150 -3.45 29.19 -2.11
CA THR A 150 -4.61 30.09 -1.99
C THR A 150 -5.95 29.37 -1.78
N SER A 151 -5.98 28.05 -1.60
CA SER A 151 -7.24 27.32 -1.41
C SER A 151 -7.92 27.61 -0.06
N GLU A 152 -9.15 27.14 0.07
CA GLU A 152 -10.02 27.36 1.24
C GLU A 152 -9.33 27.01 2.58
N GLY A 153 -9.42 27.93 3.54
CA GLY A 153 -8.78 27.82 4.85
C GLY A 153 -7.31 28.27 4.91
N GLY A 154 -6.68 28.55 3.76
CA GLY A 154 -5.32 29.08 3.68
C GLY A 154 -4.23 28.07 4.06
N ILE A 155 -2.99 28.55 4.09
CA ILE A 155 -1.78 27.74 4.30
C ILE A 155 -1.73 27.10 5.70
N GLU A 156 -2.25 27.75 6.74
CA GLU A 156 -2.30 27.20 8.10
C GLU A 156 -3.25 26.01 8.21
N ALA A 157 -4.43 26.08 7.58
CA ALA A 157 -5.37 24.96 7.56
C ALA A 157 -4.80 23.77 6.80
N LEU A 158 -4.17 24.04 5.64
CA LEU A 158 -3.46 23.01 4.88
C LEU A 158 -2.38 22.35 5.75
N ARG A 159 -1.51 23.14 6.39
CA ARG A 159 -0.44 22.60 7.25
C ARG A 159 -0.99 21.69 8.34
N ARG A 160 -2.07 22.10 9.01
CA ARG A 160 -2.72 21.29 10.05
C ARG A 160 -3.27 19.97 9.50
N ARG A 161 -3.95 20.02 8.34
CA ARG A 161 -4.50 18.83 7.68
C ARG A 161 -3.39 17.85 7.30
N LEU A 162 -2.33 18.34 6.66
CA LEU A 162 -1.19 17.53 6.24
C LEU A 162 -0.43 16.94 7.43
N GLN A 163 -0.24 17.70 8.52
CA GLN A 163 0.36 17.20 9.75
C GLN A 163 -0.47 16.07 10.37
N ASN A 164 -1.79 16.26 10.50
CA ASN A 164 -2.69 15.22 11.03
C ASN A 164 -2.65 13.95 10.16
N ARG A 165 -2.68 14.11 8.83
CA ARG A 165 -2.53 13.01 7.90
C ARG A 165 -1.17 12.31 8.05
N GLY A 166 -0.09 13.07 8.22
CA GLY A 166 1.26 12.53 8.41
C GLY A 166 1.41 11.73 9.71
N VAL A 167 0.77 12.19 10.80
CA VAL A 167 0.68 11.43 12.06
C VAL A 167 -0.05 10.10 11.82
N ARG A 168 -1.23 10.14 11.18
CA ARG A 168 -1.99 8.93 10.85
C ARG A 168 -1.22 7.99 9.93
N TRP A 169 -0.59 8.52 8.88
CA TRP A 169 0.23 7.75 7.95
C TRP A 169 1.36 7.01 8.68
N ARG A 170 2.07 7.70 9.59
CA ARG A 170 3.12 7.10 10.42
C ARG A 170 2.58 5.96 11.29
N GLU A 171 1.43 6.14 11.92
CA GLU A 171 0.79 5.09 12.73
C GLU A 171 0.49 3.83 11.90
N LEU A 172 -0.01 4.02 10.68
CA LEU A 172 -0.29 2.93 9.75
C LEU A 172 0.99 2.21 9.30
N CYS A 173 2.04 2.95 8.95
CA CYS A 173 3.33 2.38 8.51
C CYS A 173 4.05 1.61 9.62
N THR A 174 3.91 2.05 10.88
CA THR A 174 4.61 1.48 12.03
C THR A 174 3.79 0.46 12.82
N ALA A 175 2.66 0.02 12.25
CA ALA A 175 1.84 -1.03 12.83
C ALA A 175 2.67 -2.30 13.08
N SER A 176 2.63 -2.82 14.30
CA SER A 176 3.34 -4.06 14.65
C SER A 176 2.75 -5.26 13.90
N ARG A 177 3.54 -6.34 13.77
CA ARG A 177 3.07 -7.64 13.27
C ARG A 177 1.72 -8.03 13.88
N GLY A 178 0.80 -8.50 13.04
CA GLY A 178 -0.58 -8.86 13.43
C GLY A 178 -1.55 -7.68 13.65
N LYS A 179 -1.07 -6.42 13.66
CA LYS A 179 -1.91 -5.20 13.77
C LYS A 179 -2.03 -4.43 12.46
N GLN A 180 -1.67 -5.07 11.36
CA GLN A 180 -1.64 -4.47 10.02
C GLN A 180 -3.01 -4.51 9.32
N MET A 181 -4.05 -5.04 9.97
CA MET A 181 -5.39 -5.20 9.42
C MET A 181 -6.25 -3.94 9.62
N PHE A 182 -6.78 -3.41 8.52
CA PHE A 182 -7.64 -2.22 8.49
C PHE A 182 -8.87 -2.42 7.61
N THR A 183 -9.83 -1.50 7.72
CA THR A 183 -10.95 -1.40 6.79
C THR A 183 -10.72 -0.25 5.83
N TYR A 184 -11.01 -0.46 4.55
CA TYR A 184 -10.87 0.54 3.51
C TYR A 184 -12.17 0.69 2.72
N LYS A 185 -12.50 1.94 2.37
CA LYS A 185 -13.56 2.23 1.42
C LYS A 185 -13.17 3.44 0.56
N GLY A 186 -13.00 3.23 -0.74
CA GLY A 186 -12.77 4.29 -1.70
C GLY A 186 -11.86 3.88 -2.86
N PRO A 187 -11.39 4.87 -3.64
CA PRO A 187 -10.53 4.63 -4.79
C PRO A 187 -9.14 4.14 -4.37
N ALA A 188 -8.51 3.29 -5.17
CA ALA A 188 -7.18 2.73 -4.98
C ALA A 188 -6.47 2.59 -6.34
N TYR A 189 -5.15 2.73 -6.35
CA TYR A 189 -4.35 2.44 -7.54
C TYR A 189 -3.63 1.10 -7.41
N SER A 190 -3.58 0.33 -8.50
CA SER A 190 -2.84 -0.93 -8.51
C SER A 190 -2.28 -1.21 -9.90
N GLN A 191 -1.11 -1.83 -9.99
CA GLN A 191 -0.63 -2.32 -11.28
C GLN A 191 -1.52 -3.46 -11.78
N ARG A 192 -1.61 -3.63 -13.11
CA ARG A 192 -2.44 -4.68 -13.72
C ARG A 192 -2.16 -6.07 -13.13
N ASN A 193 -0.87 -6.41 -12.99
CA ASN A 193 -0.37 -7.71 -12.49
C ASN A 193 0.15 -7.68 -11.04
N ALA A 194 -0.45 -6.86 -10.18
CA ALA A 194 -0.03 -6.71 -8.78
C ALA A 194 -0.47 -7.85 -7.83
N GLY A 195 -0.57 -9.10 -8.30
CA GLY A 195 -1.02 -10.24 -7.48
C GLY A 195 0.14 -10.95 -6.76
N ILE A 196 -0.17 -11.72 -5.71
CA ILE A 196 0.84 -12.56 -4.99
C ILE A 196 1.37 -13.70 -5.89
N PHE A 197 0.49 -14.25 -6.72
CA PHE A 197 0.72 -15.46 -7.53
C PHE A 197 1.15 -15.17 -8.98
N ARG A 198 1.15 -13.91 -9.36
CA ARG A 198 1.66 -13.44 -10.65
C ARG A 198 2.60 -12.27 -10.41
N PRO A 199 3.70 -12.45 -9.65
CA PRO A 199 4.68 -11.39 -9.57
C PRO A 199 5.19 -11.11 -10.99
N ASN A 200 5.32 -9.84 -11.34
CA ASN A 200 6.06 -9.47 -12.53
C ASN A 200 7.51 -9.92 -12.33
N ILE A 201 7.93 -11.01 -12.99
CA ILE A 201 9.29 -11.53 -12.88
C ILE A 201 10.22 -10.52 -13.58
N PRO A 202 11.28 -10.02 -12.91
CA PRO A 202 12.27 -9.17 -13.55
C PRO A 202 12.84 -9.85 -14.80
N GLY A 203 12.67 -9.22 -15.97
CA GLY A 203 13.16 -9.76 -17.26
C GLY A 203 12.19 -10.65 -18.03
N SER A 204 11.00 -10.96 -17.49
CA SER A 204 9.94 -11.54 -18.32
C SER A 204 9.30 -10.45 -19.18
N ALA A 205 9.51 -10.51 -20.49
CA ALA A 205 8.80 -9.65 -21.43
C ALA A 205 7.28 -9.87 -21.26
N PRO A 206 6.47 -8.80 -21.27
CA PRO A 206 5.02 -8.97 -21.30
C PRO A 206 4.69 -9.83 -22.52
N SER A 207 3.93 -10.91 -22.34
CA SER A 207 3.45 -11.72 -23.46
C SER A 207 2.74 -10.80 -24.47
N ASP A 208 3.11 -10.89 -25.75
CA ASP A 208 2.72 -9.99 -26.85
C ASP A 208 1.21 -9.76 -27.04
N SER A 209 0.33 -10.47 -26.34
CA SER A 209 -1.12 -10.23 -26.31
C SER A 209 -1.56 -9.12 -25.35
N ASP A 210 -0.66 -8.61 -24.48
CA ASP A 210 -0.92 -7.54 -23.51
C ASP A 210 -0.25 -6.21 -23.90
N SER A 211 0.16 -6.10 -25.17
CA SER A 211 0.90 -5.01 -25.80
C SER A 211 0.04 -3.77 -26.06
N GLY A 212 -0.63 -3.28 -25.01
CA GLY A 212 -1.04 -1.88 -24.91
C GLY A 212 0.15 -0.99 -24.54
N MET A 213 1.27 -1.10 -25.27
CA MET A 213 2.40 -0.18 -25.12
C MET A 213 2.07 1.14 -25.82
N PHE A 214 1.43 2.05 -25.09
CA PHE A 214 1.47 3.48 -25.40
C PHE A 214 2.48 4.15 -24.44
N ASN A 215 3.61 4.61 -24.97
CA ASN A 215 4.56 5.54 -24.34
C ASN A 215 5.11 5.21 -22.94
N GLY A 216 5.57 3.98 -22.69
CA GLY A 216 6.40 3.68 -21.51
C GLY A 216 5.76 3.95 -20.14
N ARG A 217 4.44 4.17 -20.07
CA ARG A 217 3.70 4.36 -18.83
C ARG A 217 3.21 3.01 -18.33
N SER A 218 3.68 2.61 -17.14
CA SER A 218 2.97 1.61 -16.32
C SER A 218 1.59 2.21 -15.98
N SER A 219 0.56 1.96 -16.79
CA SER A 219 -0.80 2.42 -16.45
C SER A 219 -1.23 1.76 -15.14
N LEU A 220 -1.30 2.56 -14.08
CA LEU A 220 -1.97 2.14 -12.86
C LEU A 220 -3.46 2.01 -13.20
N GLY A 221 -4.06 0.91 -12.77
CA GLY A 221 -5.51 0.77 -12.84
C GLY A 221 -6.16 1.46 -11.67
N ASP A 222 -7.30 2.09 -11.93
CA ASP A 222 -8.19 2.65 -10.93
C ASP A 222 -9.15 1.57 -10.44
N PHE A 223 -9.22 1.40 -9.12
CA PHE A 223 -10.09 0.42 -8.49
C PHE A 223 -10.90 1.07 -7.39
N ASP A 224 -12.19 0.76 -7.28
CA ASP A 224 -12.94 1.02 -6.06
C ASP A 224 -12.84 -0.21 -5.16
N VAL A 225 -12.40 0.00 -3.92
CA VAL A 225 -12.12 -1.05 -2.96
C VAL A 225 -12.99 -0.83 -1.73
N GLN A 226 -13.71 -1.87 -1.31
CA GLN A 226 -14.51 -1.84 -0.09
C GLN A 226 -14.32 -3.12 0.70
N GLY A 227 -13.52 -3.09 1.76
CA GLY A 227 -13.34 -4.25 2.60
C GLY A 227 -12.08 -4.21 3.45
N THR A 228 -11.60 -5.40 3.81
CA THR A 228 -10.39 -5.57 4.60
C THR A 228 -9.16 -5.35 3.73
N VAL A 229 -8.23 -4.54 4.23
CA VAL A 229 -6.92 -4.33 3.63
C VAL A 229 -5.84 -4.60 4.68
N ILE A 230 -4.68 -5.05 4.21
CA ILE A 230 -3.48 -5.18 5.04
C ILE A 230 -2.46 -4.14 4.61
N ILE A 231 -1.97 -3.34 5.54
CA ILE A 231 -0.90 -2.38 5.26
C ILE A 231 0.45 -3.06 5.51
N ASP A 232 1.20 -3.27 4.44
CA ASP A 232 2.45 -4.00 4.47
C ASP A 232 3.37 -3.53 3.34
N PHE A 233 4.21 -2.55 3.66
CA PHE A 233 5.15 -1.97 2.70
C PHE A 233 6.25 -2.96 2.31
N ARG A 234 6.77 -3.72 3.28
CA ARG A 234 7.88 -4.65 3.04
C ARG A 234 7.47 -5.72 2.04
N SER A 235 6.32 -6.34 2.26
CA SER A 235 5.79 -7.31 1.30
C SER A 235 5.37 -6.62 0.00
N TYR A 236 4.76 -5.44 0.04
CA TYR A 236 4.45 -4.71 -1.21
C TYR A 236 5.70 -4.57 -2.10
N TYR A 237 6.84 -4.17 -1.54
CA TYR A 237 8.09 -4.03 -2.30
C TYR A 237 8.63 -5.36 -2.83
N SER A 238 8.50 -6.46 -2.07
CA SER A 238 8.99 -7.78 -2.53
C SER A 238 8.17 -8.38 -3.68
N TYR A 239 6.93 -7.94 -3.88
CA TYR A 239 6.01 -8.49 -4.89
C TYR A 239 5.75 -7.53 -6.07
N GLN A 240 6.38 -6.36 -6.09
CA GLN A 240 6.24 -5.36 -7.15
C GLN A 240 7.49 -5.29 -8.03
N THR A 241 7.36 -4.69 -9.22
CA THR A 241 8.53 -4.40 -10.05
C THR A 241 9.32 -3.24 -9.48
N ASP A 242 10.63 -3.21 -9.71
CA ASP A 242 11.47 -2.05 -9.37
C ASP A 242 10.99 -0.76 -10.05
N SER A 243 10.40 -0.89 -11.24
CA SER A 243 9.82 0.19 -12.02
C SER A 243 8.44 0.64 -11.53
N ALA A 244 7.87 -0.01 -10.51
CA ALA A 244 6.54 0.31 -10.02
C ALA A 244 6.49 1.73 -9.46
N PRO A 245 5.56 2.58 -9.93
CA PRO A 245 5.38 3.89 -9.34
C PRO A 245 4.84 3.73 -7.92
N LEU A 246 5.39 4.52 -7.01
CA LEU A 246 5.05 4.50 -5.58
C LEU A 246 4.31 5.76 -5.14
N LEU A 247 3.93 6.67 -6.01
CA LEU A 247 3.20 7.83 -5.54
C LEU A 247 2.32 8.33 -6.66
N GLY A 248 1.13 7.73 -6.74
CA GLY A 248 0.34 7.81 -7.96
C GLY A 248 1.19 7.33 -9.12
N GLU A 249 1.20 8.10 -10.20
CA GLU A 249 2.00 7.84 -11.40
C GLU A 249 3.36 8.55 -11.38
N MET A 250 3.77 9.17 -10.26
CA MET A 250 5.03 9.90 -10.21
C MET A 250 6.24 9.01 -10.49
N ARG A 251 7.18 9.55 -11.27
CA ARG A 251 8.46 8.91 -11.57
C ARG A 251 9.45 9.12 -10.42
N ARG A 252 9.93 8.01 -9.85
CA ARG A 252 11.04 8.04 -8.90
C ARG A 252 12.33 8.39 -9.61
N TRP A 253 13.12 9.26 -8.99
CA TRP A 253 14.44 9.60 -9.49
C TRP A 253 15.47 8.57 -9.00
N THR A 254 16.20 7.95 -9.92
CA THR A 254 17.16 6.88 -9.59
C THR A 254 18.62 7.33 -9.57
N GLY A 255 18.93 8.53 -10.07
CA GLY A 255 20.28 9.09 -10.03
C GLY A 255 20.62 9.68 -8.67
N MET A 256 21.88 10.11 -8.48
CA MET A 256 22.25 10.95 -7.34
C MET A 256 21.87 12.42 -7.62
N PRO A 257 20.89 13.01 -6.91
CA PRO A 257 20.48 14.38 -7.18
C PRO A 257 21.57 15.37 -6.75
N VAL A 258 22.19 15.10 -5.60
CA VAL A 258 23.20 15.91 -4.91
C VAL A 258 24.30 14.97 -4.42
N SER A 259 25.55 15.43 -4.39
CA SER A 259 26.66 14.67 -3.81
C SER A 259 26.38 14.34 -2.34
N ASP A 260 26.50 13.07 -1.97
CA ASP A 260 26.17 12.56 -0.64
C ASP A 260 27.40 12.07 0.15
N CYS A 261 28.60 12.46 -0.28
CA CYS A 261 29.84 12.09 0.39
C CYS A 261 29.90 12.64 1.83
N THR A 262 30.75 12.06 2.67
CA THR A 262 30.89 12.41 4.10
C THR A 262 31.04 13.92 4.32
N ALA A 263 31.88 14.58 3.52
CA ALA A 263 32.10 16.03 3.60
C ALA A 263 30.82 16.84 3.27
N CYS A 264 30.04 16.41 2.27
CA CYS A 264 28.78 17.07 1.93
C CYS A 264 27.72 16.88 3.02
N ARG A 265 27.69 15.70 3.66
CA ARG A 265 26.76 15.40 4.76
C ARG A 265 27.14 16.08 6.07
N SER A 266 28.43 16.35 6.29
CA SER A 266 28.92 17.04 7.49
C SER A 266 28.82 18.56 7.41
N ASP A 267 28.75 19.13 6.20
CA ASP A 267 28.54 20.56 6.00
C ASP A 267 27.18 21.01 6.60
N PRO A 268 27.15 21.95 7.57
CA PRO A 268 25.93 22.34 8.26
C PRO A 268 24.85 22.92 7.34
N TRP A 269 25.26 23.71 6.34
CA TRP A 269 24.33 24.34 5.40
C TRP A 269 23.69 23.28 4.50
N ARG A 270 24.48 22.40 3.88
CA ARG A 270 23.96 21.32 3.04
C ARG A 270 23.12 20.34 3.84
N LYS A 271 23.55 19.97 5.04
CA LYS A 271 22.77 19.11 5.94
C LYS A 271 21.39 19.69 6.20
N LYS A 272 21.30 20.99 6.49
CA LYS A 272 20.03 21.69 6.66
C LYS A 272 19.27 21.73 5.33
N THR A 273 19.80 22.36 4.29
CA THR A 273 19.15 22.57 2.99
C THR A 273 18.57 21.28 2.39
N TYR A 274 19.34 20.19 2.42
CA TYR A 274 18.92 18.91 1.85
C TYR A 274 18.27 17.96 2.87
N ARG A 275 18.27 18.28 4.17
CA ARG A 275 17.78 17.42 5.27
C ARG A 275 18.44 16.02 5.26
N PHE A 276 19.77 15.96 5.17
CA PHE A 276 20.49 14.68 5.16
C PHE A 276 20.27 13.83 6.42
N ASP A 277 19.84 14.45 7.51
CA ASP A 277 19.46 13.81 8.78
C ASP A 277 18.10 13.07 8.73
N TRP A 278 17.38 13.15 7.61
CA TRP A 278 16.12 12.42 7.40
C TRP A 278 16.32 11.07 6.71
N ASP A 279 17.54 10.74 6.31
CA ASP A 279 17.87 9.39 5.85
C ASP A 279 17.92 8.45 7.07
N ARG A 280 17.00 7.47 7.12
CA ARG A 280 16.94 6.40 8.14
C ARG A 280 16.46 6.85 9.53
N ILE A 281 15.34 7.56 9.58
CA ILE A 281 14.65 7.82 10.84
C ILE A 281 14.00 6.52 11.30
N THR A 282 14.35 6.07 12.51
CA THR A 282 13.82 4.82 13.06
C THR A 282 12.34 4.97 13.48
N PRO A 283 11.55 3.88 13.43
CA PRO A 283 10.13 3.91 13.79
C PRO A 283 9.86 4.28 15.26
N ARG A 284 10.86 4.15 16.14
CA ARG A 284 10.76 4.56 17.55
C ARG A 284 10.72 6.08 17.72
N ARG A 285 11.30 6.84 16.78
CA ARG A 285 11.34 8.29 16.83
C ARG A 285 10.03 8.88 16.31
N LYS A 286 9.48 9.87 17.01
CA LYS A 286 8.34 10.65 16.52
C LYS A 286 8.79 11.58 15.39
N LEU A 287 7.98 11.67 14.34
CA LEU A 287 8.23 12.61 13.24
C LEU A 287 8.02 14.04 13.73
N THR A 288 8.86 14.98 13.27
CA THR A 288 8.67 16.40 13.51
C THR A 288 7.46 16.92 12.71
N ASN A 289 6.93 18.10 13.06
CA ASN A 289 5.87 18.74 12.29
C ASN A 289 6.25 18.94 10.82
N GLU A 290 7.52 19.26 10.55
CA GLU A 290 8.04 19.43 9.20
C GLU A 290 8.09 18.10 8.44
N GLN A 291 8.49 17.02 9.09
CA GLN A 291 8.49 15.67 8.51
C GLN A 291 7.08 15.17 8.21
N ALA A 292 6.14 15.41 9.14
CA ALA A 292 4.74 15.01 8.98
C ALA A 292 4.05 15.72 7.80
N LEU A 293 4.42 16.98 7.49
CA LEU A 293 3.92 17.71 6.31
C LEU A 293 4.26 17.00 5.00
N CYS A 294 5.41 16.34 4.95
CA CYS A 294 5.93 15.65 3.76
C CYS A 294 5.60 14.15 3.73
N CYS A 295 4.69 13.68 4.57
CA CYS A 295 4.21 12.31 4.47
C CYS A 295 3.26 12.15 3.27
N PRO A 296 3.37 11.06 2.48
CA PRO A 296 2.50 10.82 1.34
C PRO A 296 1.04 10.66 1.76
N PRO A 297 0.07 11.00 0.90
CA PRO A 297 -1.36 10.76 1.14
C PRO A 297 -1.74 9.28 0.98
N ARG A 298 -0.78 8.40 0.70
CA ARG A 298 -1.01 7.00 0.40
C ARG A 298 -0.25 6.07 1.33
N VAL A 299 -0.84 4.90 1.60
CA VAL A 299 -0.17 3.73 2.17
C VAL A 299 -0.12 2.60 1.17
N LEU A 300 0.83 1.69 1.37
CA LEU A 300 0.99 0.48 0.56
C LEU A 300 0.44 -0.72 1.28
N GLY A 301 -0.37 -1.50 0.57
CA GLY A 301 -1.02 -2.64 1.17
C GLY A 301 -1.63 -3.61 0.17
N TYR A 302 -2.25 -4.65 0.72
CA TYR A 302 -2.93 -5.70 0.00
C TYR A 302 -4.44 -5.64 0.23
N SER A 303 -5.22 -5.66 -0.84
CA SER A 303 -6.67 -5.81 -0.77
C SER A 303 -7.04 -7.29 -0.75
N MET A 304 -7.68 -7.74 0.33
CA MET A 304 -8.10 -9.14 0.48
C MET A 304 -9.19 -9.53 -0.51
N GLU A 305 -10.07 -8.58 -0.86
CA GLU A 305 -11.17 -8.81 -1.81
C GLU A 305 -10.66 -8.83 -3.26
N LYS A 306 -9.84 -7.83 -3.65
CA LYS A 306 -9.32 -7.75 -5.02
C LYS A 306 -8.13 -8.67 -5.27
N LYS A 307 -7.55 -9.25 -4.21
CA LYS A 307 -6.34 -10.07 -4.21
C LYS A 307 -5.13 -9.38 -4.88
N LYS A 308 -4.99 -8.07 -4.70
CA LYS A 308 -3.94 -7.24 -5.33
C LYS A 308 -3.23 -6.33 -4.33
N TRP A 309 -1.96 -6.08 -4.61
CA TRP A 309 -1.16 -5.01 -4.01
C TRP A 309 -1.59 -3.65 -4.57
N MET A 310 -1.84 -2.68 -3.69
CA MET A 310 -2.44 -1.39 -4.05
C MET A 310 -1.82 -0.23 -3.27
N GLN A 311 -1.89 0.95 -3.88
CA GLN A 311 -1.74 2.23 -3.20
C GLN A 311 -3.12 2.68 -2.70
N LEU A 312 -3.26 2.88 -1.40
CA LEU A 312 -4.51 3.18 -0.70
C LEU A 312 -4.43 4.57 -0.08
N HIS A 313 -5.50 5.37 -0.16
CA HIS A 313 -5.52 6.72 0.40
C HIS A 313 -5.61 6.68 1.94
N VAL A 314 -4.73 7.41 2.64
CA VAL A 314 -4.64 7.42 4.11
C VAL A 314 -5.97 7.73 4.78
N ASP A 315 -6.67 8.76 4.30
CA ASP A 315 -7.92 9.22 4.91
C ASP A 315 -9.07 8.21 4.77
N ASN A 316 -8.96 7.25 3.84
CA ASN A 316 -9.95 6.20 3.62
C ASN A 316 -9.66 4.93 4.46
N VAL A 317 -8.52 4.87 5.15
CA VAL A 317 -8.13 3.75 6.02
C VAL A 317 -8.68 3.96 7.42
N LYS A 318 -9.59 3.07 7.83
CA LYS A 318 -10.19 3.05 9.15
C LYS A 318 -9.71 1.85 9.95
N ASP A 319 -9.61 2.03 11.26
CA ASP A 319 -9.32 0.92 12.16
C ASP A 319 -10.40 -0.15 12.03
N TRP A 320 -9.97 -1.42 11.96
CA TRP A 320 -10.90 -2.52 11.87
C TRP A 320 -11.66 -2.68 13.18
N SER A 321 -13.00 -2.77 13.10
CA SER A 321 -13.88 -2.83 14.28
C SER A 321 -14.87 -3.99 14.21
N LEU A 322 -15.06 -4.65 15.36
CA LEU A 322 -16.00 -5.77 15.54
C LEU A 322 -17.47 -5.37 15.31
N SER A 323 -17.82 -4.11 15.58
CA SER A 323 -19.20 -3.62 15.61
C SER A 323 -19.96 -3.82 14.30
N SER A 324 -19.27 -3.93 13.17
CA SER A 324 -19.89 -4.17 11.86
C SER A 324 -20.25 -5.65 11.60
N LYS A 325 -19.72 -6.61 12.38
CA LYS A 325 -19.84 -8.06 12.11
C LYS A 325 -20.29 -8.92 13.31
N ASN A 326 -20.51 -8.34 14.49
CA ASN A 326 -20.84 -9.08 15.72
C ASN A 326 -22.08 -9.99 15.63
N ASN A 327 -23.02 -9.73 14.73
CA ASN A 327 -24.24 -10.54 14.62
C ASN A 327 -24.09 -11.76 13.69
N VAL A 328 -23.03 -11.85 12.87
CA VAL A 328 -22.96 -12.87 11.82
C VAL A 328 -22.79 -14.28 12.39
N PHE A 329 -21.85 -14.47 13.33
CA PHE A 329 -21.59 -15.78 13.92
C PHE A 329 -22.78 -16.29 14.77
N GLU A 330 -23.41 -15.40 15.53
CA GLU A 330 -24.49 -15.78 16.44
C GLU A 330 -25.84 -15.89 15.74
N LYS A 331 -26.20 -14.93 14.86
CA LYS A 331 -27.54 -14.83 14.27
C LYS A 331 -27.64 -15.40 12.85
N ASP A 332 -26.64 -15.15 12.00
CA ASP A 332 -26.73 -15.51 10.57
C ASP A 332 -26.22 -16.92 10.28
N LEU A 333 -25.24 -17.40 11.07
CA LEU A 333 -24.66 -18.72 10.87
C LEU A 333 -25.60 -19.83 11.37
N GLN A 334 -26.14 -20.62 10.44
CA GLN A 334 -27.06 -21.72 10.71
C GLN A 334 -26.34 -23.02 11.13
N LEU A 335 -25.53 -22.93 12.18
CA LEU A 335 -24.87 -24.07 12.85
C LEU A 335 -25.55 -24.37 14.18
N ASP A 336 -25.52 -25.64 14.60
CA ASP A 336 -26.00 -26.01 15.93
C ASP A 336 -25.12 -25.38 17.01
N GLN A 337 -25.74 -25.01 18.14
CA GLN A 337 -25.07 -24.26 19.20
C GLN A 337 -23.83 -24.98 19.73
N ASN A 338 -23.87 -26.32 19.84
CA ASN A 338 -22.74 -27.13 20.27
C ASN A 338 -21.51 -26.94 19.37
N TYR A 339 -21.69 -26.87 18.04
CA TYR A 339 -20.59 -26.61 17.11
C TYR A 339 -20.08 -25.17 17.22
N LYS A 340 -20.98 -24.20 17.41
CA LYS A 340 -20.57 -22.81 17.65
C LYS A 340 -19.71 -22.68 18.90
N ASP A 341 -20.12 -23.32 19.99
CA ASP A 341 -19.39 -23.30 21.26
C ASP A 341 -18.03 -24.00 21.14
N LEU A 342 -17.96 -25.12 20.42
CA LEU A 342 -16.70 -25.82 20.13
C LEU A 342 -15.73 -24.92 19.35
N ILE A 343 -16.18 -24.32 18.24
CA ILE A 343 -15.36 -23.39 17.45
C ILE A 343 -14.86 -22.24 18.33
N GLN A 344 -15.75 -21.59 19.08
CA GLN A 344 -15.37 -20.45 19.92
C GLN A 344 -14.34 -20.84 20.98
N LYS A 345 -14.52 -21.99 21.65
CA LYS A 345 -13.58 -22.47 22.67
C LYS A 345 -12.23 -22.81 22.05
N SER A 346 -12.21 -23.53 20.92
CA SER A 346 -10.97 -23.89 20.21
C SER A 346 -10.20 -22.65 19.75
N VAL A 347 -10.88 -21.66 19.15
CA VAL A 347 -10.26 -20.41 18.69
C VAL A 347 -9.71 -19.61 19.87
N LYS A 348 -10.52 -19.40 20.92
CA LYS A 348 -10.07 -18.66 22.12
C LYS A 348 -8.88 -19.35 22.79
N SER A 349 -8.91 -20.67 22.91
CA SER A 349 -7.80 -21.44 23.49
C SER A 349 -6.52 -21.27 22.68
N HIS A 350 -6.59 -21.42 21.36
CA HIS A 350 -5.45 -21.25 20.46
C HIS A 350 -4.83 -19.84 20.56
N GLU A 351 -5.67 -18.80 20.53
CA GLU A 351 -5.19 -17.42 20.63
C GLU A 351 -4.56 -17.13 22.00
N THR A 352 -5.13 -17.65 23.08
CA THR A 352 -4.59 -17.48 24.44
C THR A 352 -3.22 -18.14 24.58
N THR A 353 -3.06 -19.39 24.10
CA THR A 353 -1.78 -20.10 24.11
C THR A 353 -0.73 -19.38 23.26
N LYS A 354 -1.12 -18.85 22.10
CA LYS A 354 -0.22 -18.09 21.23
C LYS A 354 0.27 -16.81 21.91
N GLU A 355 -0.60 -16.09 22.62
CA GLU A 355 -0.22 -14.89 23.38
C GLU A 355 0.73 -15.19 24.54
N GLN A 356 0.51 -16.29 25.27
CA GLN A 356 1.37 -16.72 26.39
C GLN A 356 2.77 -17.13 25.92
N ASN A 357 2.88 -17.71 24.72
CA ASN A 357 4.15 -18.16 24.16
C ASN A 357 4.89 -17.06 23.36
N ARG A 358 4.37 -15.81 23.29
CA ARG A 358 5.06 -14.69 22.63
C ARG A 358 6.33 -14.33 23.41
N GLY A 359 7.50 -14.73 22.90
CA GLY A 359 8.82 -14.33 23.41
C GLY A 359 9.65 -15.43 24.07
N ILE A 360 9.16 -16.67 24.09
CA ILE A 360 9.93 -17.86 24.46
C ILE A 360 10.33 -18.53 23.15
N ASP A 361 11.60 -18.42 22.75
CA ASP A 361 12.17 -19.24 21.67
C ASP A 361 12.19 -20.69 22.17
N ASP A 362 11.10 -21.41 21.90
CA ASP A 362 10.98 -22.82 22.24
C ASP A 362 11.99 -23.62 21.42
N PHE A 363 13.00 -24.12 22.10
CA PHE A 363 13.98 -25.11 21.62
C PHE A 363 13.36 -26.50 21.32
N ALA A 364 12.04 -26.58 21.15
CA ALA A 364 11.29 -27.76 20.73
C ALA A 364 10.60 -27.48 19.39
N GLU A 365 10.99 -28.26 18.38
CA GLU A 365 10.57 -28.19 16.98
C GLU A 365 9.06 -27.88 16.82
N GLY A 366 8.76 -26.85 16.03
CA GLY A 366 7.43 -26.26 15.78
C GLY A 366 6.39 -27.15 15.10
N LYS A 367 6.17 -28.37 15.59
CA LYS A 367 5.08 -29.26 15.16
C LYS A 367 3.86 -29.08 16.06
N GLY A 368 2.68 -28.90 15.46
CA GLY A 368 1.38 -29.01 16.15
C GLY A 368 0.92 -27.77 16.93
N LYS A 369 1.49 -26.58 16.67
CA LYS A 369 1.08 -25.31 17.31
C LYS A 369 -0.11 -24.61 16.62
N GLY A 370 -0.55 -25.09 15.47
CA GLY A 370 -1.67 -24.53 14.70
C GLY A 370 -3.03 -25.18 14.96
N LEU A 371 -4.11 -24.45 14.68
CA LEU A 371 -5.48 -24.97 14.74
C LEU A 371 -5.99 -25.28 13.33
N VAL A 372 -6.18 -26.56 13.03
CA VAL A 372 -6.70 -27.01 11.73
C VAL A 372 -8.17 -27.41 11.83
N ILE A 373 -9.04 -26.71 11.08
CA ILE A 373 -10.48 -26.94 11.04
C ILE A 373 -10.88 -27.41 9.64
N LEU A 374 -11.55 -28.56 9.54
CA LEU A 374 -12.16 -29.05 8.31
C LEU A 374 -13.67 -28.80 8.33
N LEU A 375 -14.17 -28.07 7.33
CA LEU A 375 -15.60 -27.82 7.10
C LEU A 375 -16.03 -28.59 5.84
N TYR A 376 -16.93 -29.56 5.99
CA TYR A 376 -17.33 -30.41 4.86
C TYR A 376 -18.84 -30.59 4.77
N GLY A 377 -19.37 -30.71 3.55
CA GLY A 377 -20.81 -30.88 3.31
C GLY A 377 -21.22 -30.30 1.96
N ALA A 378 -22.52 -30.35 1.67
CA ALA A 378 -23.07 -29.87 0.39
C ALA A 378 -22.66 -28.40 0.09
N PRO A 379 -22.57 -27.99 -1.18
CA PRO A 379 -22.32 -26.59 -1.53
C PRO A 379 -23.45 -25.67 -1.01
N GLY A 380 -23.11 -24.41 -0.70
CA GLY A 380 -24.10 -23.39 -0.31
C GLY A 380 -24.61 -23.45 1.14
N VAL A 381 -24.06 -24.33 1.99
CA VAL A 381 -24.49 -24.53 3.40
C VAL A 381 -23.81 -23.60 4.43
N GLY A 382 -23.06 -22.58 3.99
CA GLY A 382 -22.43 -21.60 4.90
C GLY A 382 -21.02 -21.98 5.42
N LYS A 383 -20.29 -22.87 4.74
CA LYS A 383 -18.90 -23.23 5.11
C LYS A 383 -17.97 -22.01 5.10
N THR A 384 -17.95 -21.25 4.00
CA THR A 384 -17.14 -20.03 3.85
C THR A 384 -17.55 -18.95 4.86
N LEU A 385 -18.85 -18.80 5.15
CA LEU A 385 -19.36 -17.88 6.17
C LEU A 385 -18.83 -18.20 7.57
N THR A 386 -18.63 -19.49 7.86
CA THR A 386 -18.02 -19.93 9.12
C THR A 386 -16.56 -19.51 9.20
N ALA A 387 -15.82 -19.63 8.10
CA ALA A 387 -14.43 -19.18 8.05
C ALA A 387 -14.30 -17.67 8.30
N GLU A 388 -15.15 -16.86 7.65
CA GLU A 388 -15.23 -15.41 7.88
C GLU A 388 -15.56 -15.07 9.34
N SER A 389 -16.45 -15.85 9.95
CA SER A 389 -16.83 -15.67 11.34
C SER A 389 -15.70 -16.06 12.29
N VAL A 390 -14.98 -17.15 12.02
CA VAL A 390 -13.79 -17.54 12.79
C VAL A 390 -12.71 -16.46 12.74
N ALA A 391 -12.42 -15.91 11.56
CA ALA A 391 -11.48 -14.81 11.39
C ALA A 391 -11.90 -13.57 12.19
N THR A 392 -13.19 -13.25 12.17
CA THR A 392 -13.77 -12.14 12.95
C THR A 392 -13.64 -12.38 14.46
N LEU A 393 -13.92 -13.60 14.93
CA LEU A 393 -13.77 -13.99 16.34
C LEU A 393 -12.31 -13.90 16.81
N ALA A 394 -11.38 -14.34 15.95
CA ALA A 394 -9.94 -14.26 16.18
C ALA A 394 -9.37 -12.84 15.98
N ARG A 395 -10.16 -11.87 15.50
CA ARG A 395 -9.72 -10.51 15.16
C ARG A 395 -8.55 -10.48 14.18
N LYS A 396 -8.58 -11.40 13.24
CA LYS A 396 -7.52 -11.63 12.26
C LYS A 396 -8.08 -11.55 10.85
N PRO A 397 -7.26 -11.19 9.85
CA PRO A 397 -7.74 -11.15 8.48
C PRO A 397 -8.02 -12.57 7.98
N LEU A 398 -9.11 -12.76 7.24
CA LEU A 398 -9.33 -13.98 6.49
C LEU A 398 -8.52 -13.89 5.19
N PHE A 399 -7.66 -14.87 4.94
CA PHE A 399 -6.92 -14.98 3.70
C PHE A 399 -7.42 -16.19 2.89
N PRO A 400 -8.34 -15.99 1.92
CA PRO A 400 -8.87 -17.05 1.09
C PRO A 400 -7.93 -17.40 -0.06
N VAL A 401 -7.62 -18.68 -0.21
CA VAL A 401 -6.76 -19.24 -1.25
C VAL A 401 -7.50 -20.38 -1.94
N GLY A 402 -7.58 -20.30 -3.27
CA GLY A 402 -8.20 -21.33 -4.11
C GLY A 402 -7.20 -21.98 -5.05
N VAL A 403 -7.64 -23.03 -5.74
CA VAL A 403 -6.84 -23.76 -6.74
C VAL A 403 -6.36 -22.83 -7.87
N SER A 404 -7.21 -21.86 -8.28
CA SER A 404 -6.87 -20.88 -9.32
C SER A 404 -5.73 -19.95 -8.95
N ASP A 405 -5.53 -19.72 -7.66
CA ASP A 405 -4.45 -18.85 -7.16
C ASP A 405 -3.11 -19.57 -7.22
N ILE A 406 -3.09 -20.84 -6.81
CA ILE A 406 -1.86 -21.63 -6.68
C ILE A 406 -1.40 -22.18 -8.05
N GLY A 407 -2.35 -22.56 -8.91
CA GLY A 407 -2.07 -23.25 -10.17
C GLY A 407 -1.86 -24.76 -9.98
N ILE A 408 -1.56 -25.46 -11.08
CA ILE A 408 -1.44 -26.93 -11.12
C ILE A 408 -0.04 -27.44 -11.55
N ASP A 409 0.90 -26.53 -11.79
CA ASP A 409 2.26 -26.86 -12.24
C ASP A 409 3.22 -26.95 -11.03
N GLY A 410 3.80 -28.13 -10.81
CA GLY A 410 4.46 -28.51 -9.55
C GLY A 410 5.50 -27.53 -9.00
N GLN A 411 6.43 -27.00 -9.81
CA GLN A 411 7.45 -26.06 -9.33
C GLN A 411 6.88 -24.69 -8.92
N ASN A 412 5.81 -24.24 -9.59
CA ASN A 412 5.16 -22.98 -9.25
C ASN A 412 4.26 -23.14 -8.01
N VAL A 413 3.67 -24.32 -7.82
CA VAL A 413 2.77 -24.61 -6.69
C VAL A 413 3.50 -24.50 -5.36
N GLU A 414 4.65 -25.16 -5.19
CA GLU A 414 5.42 -25.08 -3.94
C GLU A 414 5.79 -23.62 -3.60
N THR A 415 6.27 -22.86 -4.59
CA THR A 415 6.64 -21.45 -4.43
C THR A 415 5.44 -20.58 -4.06
N HIS A 416 4.29 -20.78 -4.71
CA HIS A 416 3.06 -20.05 -4.44
C HIS A 416 2.48 -20.35 -3.06
N LEU A 417 2.50 -21.62 -2.69
CA LEU A 417 2.12 -22.09 -1.36
C LEU A 417 3.02 -21.44 -0.30
N GLN A 418 4.35 -21.52 -0.44
CA GLN A 418 5.27 -20.89 0.50
C GLN A 418 4.98 -19.40 0.70
N ARG A 419 4.77 -18.64 -0.39
CA ARG A 419 4.41 -17.21 -0.33
C ARG A 419 3.12 -16.94 0.45
N VAL A 420 2.10 -17.76 0.23
CA VAL A 420 0.83 -17.67 0.97
C VAL A 420 1.07 -17.85 2.46
N PHE A 421 1.85 -18.85 2.85
CA PHE A 421 2.10 -19.15 4.26
C PHE A 421 2.96 -18.08 4.92
N ASP A 422 3.98 -17.58 4.23
CA ASP A 422 4.82 -16.49 4.74
C ASP A 422 3.97 -15.24 5.02
N LEU A 423 3.09 -14.87 4.07
CA LEU A 423 2.17 -13.74 4.24
C LEU A 423 1.11 -14.01 5.31
N ALA A 424 0.53 -15.22 5.35
CA ALA A 424 -0.44 -15.60 6.37
C ALA A 424 0.18 -15.59 7.77
N GLY A 425 1.45 -16.01 7.90
CA GLY A 425 2.20 -15.97 9.15
C GLY A 425 2.58 -14.54 9.55
N LEU A 426 2.96 -13.69 8.59
CA LEU A 426 3.30 -12.29 8.83
C LEU A 426 2.07 -11.49 9.29
N TRP A 427 0.95 -11.65 8.59
CA TRP A 427 -0.30 -10.96 8.89
C TRP A 427 -1.07 -11.58 10.06
N GLU A 428 -0.58 -12.71 10.59
CA GLU A 428 -1.31 -13.59 11.51
C GLU A 428 -2.73 -13.90 11.00
N ALA A 429 -2.89 -14.11 9.69
CA ALA A 429 -4.19 -14.33 9.07
C ALA A 429 -4.81 -15.68 9.49
N VAL A 430 -6.13 -15.79 9.39
CA VAL A 430 -6.81 -17.09 9.30
C VAL A 430 -6.74 -17.52 7.84
N LEU A 431 -6.02 -18.59 7.57
CA LEU A 431 -5.85 -19.08 6.21
C LEU A 431 -7.02 -20.00 5.84
N LEU A 432 -7.65 -19.74 4.70
CA LEU A 432 -8.76 -20.53 4.19
C LEU A 432 -8.37 -21.16 2.85
N PHE A 433 -8.34 -22.48 2.79
CA PHE A 433 -8.35 -23.21 1.51
C PHE A 433 -9.80 -23.52 1.15
N ASP A 434 -10.30 -22.82 0.14
CA ASP A 434 -11.62 -23.08 -0.42
C ASP A 434 -11.52 -24.21 -1.45
N GLU A 435 -12.50 -25.13 -1.46
CA GLU A 435 -12.52 -26.30 -2.35
C GLU A 435 -11.22 -27.13 -2.30
N ALA A 436 -10.79 -27.44 -1.08
CA ALA A 436 -9.55 -28.16 -0.82
C ALA A 436 -9.60 -29.63 -1.30
N ASP A 437 -10.73 -30.15 -1.79
CA ASP A 437 -10.84 -31.51 -2.34
C ASP A 437 -9.85 -31.76 -3.48
N VAL A 438 -9.54 -30.76 -4.30
CA VAL A 438 -8.51 -30.88 -5.36
C VAL A 438 -7.11 -31.17 -4.80
N PHE A 439 -6.82 -30.67 -3.59
CA PHE A 439 -5.55 -30.90 -2.90
C PHE A 439 -5.57 -32.12 -1.96
N LEU A 440 -6.76 -32.65 -1.63
CA LEU A 440 -6.96 -33.64 -0.57
C LEU A 440 -7.39 -35.03 -1.08
N GLU A 441 -7.65 -35.18 -2.38
CA GLU A 441 -7.98 -36.48 -2.99
C GLU A 441 -6.86 -37.52 -2.75
N ALA A 442 -7.26 -38.75 -2.39
CA ALA A 442 -6.33 -39.84 -2.10
C ALA A 442 -5.34 -40.10 -3.24
N ARG A 443 -4.10 -40.43 -2.88
CA ARG A 443 -3.01 -40.76 -3.80
C ARG A 443 -3.44 -41.87 -4.77
N GLY A 444 -3.41 -41.58 -6.07
CA GLY A 444 -3.64 -42.57 -7.13
C GLY A 444 -2.32 -43.18 -7.63
N GLU A 445 -2.41 -44.34 -8.29
CA GLU A 445 -1.29 -44.97 -8.99
C GLU A 445 -1.32 -44.54 -10.48
N GLY A 446 -0.60 -43.46 -10.82
CA GLY A 446 -0.56 -42.92 -12.19
C GLY A 446 0.37 -41.72 -12.38
N ILE A 447 0.71 -41.39 -13.63
CA ILE A 447 1.60 -40.26 -13.98
C ILE A 447 0.94 -38.90 -13.69
N SER A 448 -0.39 -38.79 -13.85
CA SER A 448 -1.18 -37.65 -13.39
C SER A 448 -1.20 -37.49 -11.87
N ASP A 449 -0.91 -38.57 -11.15
CA ASP A 449 -0.96 -38.62 -9.69
C ASP A 449 0.36 -38.23 -9.06
N LEU A 450 1.50 -38.27 -9.78
CA LEU A 450 2.77 -37.75 -9.28
C LEU A 450 2.68 -36.25 -8.94
N ARG A 451 2.07 -35.44 -9.81
CA ARG A 451 1.90 -33.99 -9.58
C ARG A 451 0.99 -33.72 -8.38
N ARG A 452 -0.11 -34.48 -8.24
CA ARG A 452 -1.02 -34.39 -7.09
C ARG A 452 -0.35 -34.82 -5.79
N ASN A 453 0.44 -35.89 -5.83
CA ASN A 453 1.17 -36.40 -4.68
C ASN A 453 2.20 -35.40 -4.17
N THR A 454 2.84 -34.63 -5.07
CA THR A 454 3.70 -33.50 -4.68
C THR A 454 2.89 -32.43 -3.95
N MET A 455 1.75 -32.00 -4.50
CA MET A 455 0.89 -30.99 -3.85
C MET A 455 0.37 -31.44 -2.48
N VAL A 456 -0.07 -32.69 -2.35
CA VAL A 456 -0.49 -33.28 -1.08
C VAL A 456 0.66 -33.28 -0.07
N SER A 457 1.88 -33.59 -0.52
CA SER A 457 3.08 -33.59 0.34
C SER A 457 3.45 -32.19 0.80
N ASP A 458 3.35 -31.18 -0.08
CA ASP A 458 3.57 -29.78 0.26
C ASP A 458 2.52 -29.29 1.27
N LEU A 459 1.25 -29.63 1.05
CA LEU A 459 0.16 -29.30 1.97
C LEU A 459 0.35 -29.99 3.34
N LEU A 460 0.81 -31.24 3.38
CA LEU A 460 1.11 -31.95 4.63
C LEU A 460 2.23 -31.27 5.41
N ARG A 461 3.31 -30.87 4.74
CA ARG A 461 4.40 -30.09 5.36
C ARG A 461 3.83 -28.84 6.02
N VAL A 462 2.95 -28.14 5.34
CA VAL A 462 2.32 -26.92 5.86
C VAL A 462 1.43 -27.19 7.06
N LEU A 463 0.60 -28.23 7.01
CA LEU A 463 -0.25 -28.63 8.13
C LEU A 463 0.56 -28.91 9.41
N GLU A 464 1.84 -29.26 9.27
CA GLU A 464 2.75 -29.45 10.41
C GLU A 464 3.31 -28.13 10.97
N TYR A 465 3.71 -27.20 10.09
CA TYR A 465 4.50 -26.02 10.48
C TYR A 465 3.67 -24.73 10.64
N TYR A 466 2.43 -24.66 10.14
CA TYR A 466 1.66 -23.44 10.22
C TYR A 466 1.11 -23.19 11.64
N GLU A 467 1.64 -22.19 12.33
CA GLU A 467 1.27 -21.81 13.72
C GLU A 467 0.03 -20.90 13.82
N GLY A 468 -0.84 -20.93 12.81
CA GLY A 468 -2.05 -20.12 12.73
C GLY A 468 -3.33 -20.95 12.73
N ILE A 469 -4.44 -20.29 12.44
CA ILE A 469 -5.72 -20.97 12.24
C ILE A 469 -5.85 -21.27 10.74
N LEU A 470 -5.93 -22.56 10.41
CA LEU A 470 -6.13 -23.04 9.06
C LEU A 470 -7.53 -23.65 8.93
N ILE A 471 -8.27 -23.21 7.91
CA ILE A 471 -9.59 -23.71 7.60
C ILE A 471 -9.57 -24.34 6.22
N LEU A 472 -9.96 -25.61 6.14
CA LEU A 472 -10.14 -26.34 4.90
C LEU A 472 -11.63 -26.49 4.65
N THR A 473 -12.10 -26.16 3.45
CA THR A 473 -13.48 -26.45 3.06
C THR A 473 -13.53 -27.48 1.93
N THR A 474 -14.54 -28.34 1.95
CA THR A 474 -14.70 -29.36 0.90
C THR A 474 -16.17 -29.70 0.67
N ASN A 475 -16.50 -29.93 -0.59
CA ASN A 475 -17.82 -30.40 -1.02
C ASN A 475 -17.90 -31.93 -1.09
N ARG A 476 -16.76 -32.62 -1.08
CA ARG A 476 -16.66 -34.08 -1.24
C ARG A 476 -16.28 -34.75 0.07
N LEU A 477 -17.00 -35.81 0.39
CA LEU A 477 -16.77 -36.68 1.54
C LEU A 477 -15.91 -37.93 1.19
N ARG A 478 -15.39 -38.01 -0.05
CA ARG A 478 -14.61 -39.18 -0.51
C ARG A 478 -13.19 -39.15 0.05
N SER A 479 -12.59 -40.34 0.15
CA SER A 479 -11.32 -40.68 0.80
C SER A 479 -10.28 -39.55 0.86
N PHE A 480 -10.16 -38.93 2.03
CA PHE A 480 -9.02 -38.08 2.37
C PHE A 480 -7.79 -38.94 2.59
N ASP A 481 -6.60 -38.39 2.30
CA ASP A 481 -5.35 -38.97 2.76
C ASP A 481 -5.35 -39.06 4.30
N ILE A 482 -5.05 -40.25 4.84
CA ILE A 482 -5.03 -40.53 6.28
C ILE A 482 -4.07 -39.59 7.02
N ALA A 483 -2.97 -39.18 6.38
CA ALA A 483 -2.02 -38.24 6.94
C ALA A 483 -2.62 -36.84 7.10
N VAL A 484 -3.52 -36.41 6.23
CA VAL A 484 -4.21 -35.13 6.41
C VAL A 484 -5.21 -35.25 7.56
N GLN A 485 -5.95 -36.36 7.63
CA GLN A 485 -6.92 -36.59 8.71
C GLN A 485 -6.30 -36.53 10.11
N SER A 486 -5.09 -37.08 10.28
CA SER A 486 -4.41 -37.07 11.59
C SER A 486 -3.98 -35.68 12.07
N ARG A 487 -4.01 -34.66 11.20
CA ARG A 487 -3.63 -33.27 11.51
C ARG A 487 -4.86 -32.35 11.69
N ILE A 488 -6.07 -32.87 11.49
CA ILE A 488 -7.32 -32.12 11.67
C ILE A 488 -7.71 -32.16 13.15
N HIS A 489 -7.86 -30.98 13.76
CA HIS A 489 -8.24 -30.85 15.16
C HIS A 489 -9.77 -30.81 15.32
N LEU A 490 -10.47 -30.19 14.37
CA LEU A 490 -11.91 -30.05 14.39
C LEU A 490 -12.48 -30.34 13.00
N ALA A 491 -13.37 -31.31 12.90
CA ALA A 491 -14.05 -31.65 11.66
C ALA A 491 -15.57 -31.44 11.82
N ILE A 492 -16.14 -30.51 11.04
CA ILE A 492 -17.55 -30.13 11.13
C ILE A 492 -18.29 -30.51 9.86
N LYS A 493 -19.31 -31.36 10.03
CA LYS A 493 -20.21 -31.77 8.96
C LYS A 493 -21.38 -30.79 8.84
N TYR A 494 -21.54 -30.22 7.66
CA TYR A 494 -22.72 -29.46 7.28
C TYR A 494 -23.72 -30.39 6.60
N VAL A 495 -24.91 -30.45 7.19
CA VAL A 495 -26.04 -31.19 6.63
C VAL A 495 -27.06 -30.19 6.11
N LEU A 496 -27.61 -30.45 4.92
CA LEU A 496 -28.73 -29.66 4.41
C LEU A 496 -29.92 -29.80 5.37
N LYS A 497 -30.26 -28.74 6.09
CA LYS A 497 -31.54 -28.66 6.82
C LYS A 497 -32.64 -28.38 5.81
N VAL A 498 -33.16 -29.44 5.18
CA VAL A 498 -34.44 -29.34 4.45
C VAL A 498 -35.54 -29.36 5.50
N ILE A 499 -36.01 -28.18 5.89
CA ILE A 499 -37.19 -28.07 6.75
C ILE A 499 -38.41 -28.33 5.87
N TRP A 500 -38.91 -29.56 5.86
CA TRP A 500 -40.23 -29.86 5.32
C TRP A 500 -41.27 -29.37 6.32
N THR A 501 -42.19 -28.49 5.89
CA THR A 501 -43.39 -28.20 6.67
C THR A 501 -44.45 -29.23 6.31
N LEU A 502 -44.88 -30.01 7.29
CA LEU A 502 -45.99 -30.95 7.16
C LEU A 502 -47.27 -30.20 7.52
N SER A 503 -48.16 -30.04 6.54
CA SER A 503 -49.51 -29.54 6.78
C SER A 503 -50.51 -30.66 6.46
N TRP A 504 -51.40 -30.94 7.40
CA TRP A 504 -52.48 -31.91 7.19
C TRP A 504 -53.63 -31.24 6.45
N ASN A 505 -54.06 -31.81 5.31
CA ASN A 505 -55.22 -31.30 4.56
C ASN A 505 -56.47 -32.15 4.87
N PRO A 506 -57.44 -31.64 5.65
CA PRO A 506 -58.62 -32.40 6.07
C PRO A 506 -59.54 -32.81 4.91
N ASN A 507 -59.50 -32.13 3.76
CA ASN A 507 -60.41 -32.39 2.66
C ASN A 507 -60.02 -33.60 1.78
N ILE A 508 -58.77 -34.05 1.86
CA ILE A 508 -58.25 -35.14 1.01
C ILE A 508 -57.58 -36.23 1.86
N SER A 509 -57.46 -36.06 3.18
CA SER A 509 -56.84 -37.03 4.10
C SER A 509 -55.40 -37.44 3.69
N VAL A 510 -54.64 -36.50 3.12
CA VAL A 510 -53.25 -36.71 2.67
C VAL A 510 -52.32 -35.73 3.37
N LEU A 511 -51.13 -36.22 3.74
CA LEU A 511 -50.02 -35.40 4.22
C LEU A 511 -49.35 -34.68 3.04
N LEU A 512 -49.40 -33.35 3.04
CA LEU A 512 -48.75 -32.53 2.01
C LEU A 512 -47.38 -32.05 2.50
N LEU A 513 -46.34 -32.45 1.76
CA LEU A 513 -44.96 -31.99 1.94
C LEU A 513 -44.77 -30.65 1.24
N HIS A 514 -44.62 -29.57 2.01
CA HIS A 514 -44.32 -28.26 1.46
C HIS A 514 -42.81 -27.97 1.53
N LYS A 515 -42.23 -27.61 0.39
CA LYS A 515 -40.90 -27.00 0.33
C LYS A 515 -41.06 -25.52 0.73
N PRO A 516 -40.30 -24.99 1.69
CA PRO A 516 -40.44 -23.59 2.08
C PRO A 516 -40.06 -22.70 0.89
N GLN A 517 -41.02 -21.93 0.37
CA GLN A 517 -40.71 -20.78 -0.48
C GLN A 517 -40.17 -19.69 0.44
N ASN A 518 -38.85 -19.62 0.58
CA ASN A 518 -38.21 -18.39 1.06
C ASN A 518 -37.80 -17.53 -0.14
N SER A 519 -38.31 -16.32 -0.12
CA SER A 519 -38.33 -15.33 -1.19
C SER A 519 -36.97 -14.68 -1.46
N ARG A 520 -36.64 -14.60 -2.76
CA ARG A 520 -36.01 -13.48 -3.49
C ARG A 520 -34.60 -13.00 -3.08
N ARG A 521 -33.62 -13.28 -3.96
CA ARG A 521 -33.04 -12.23 -4.82
C ARG A 521 -32.38 -12.81 -6.08
N ASN A 522 -32.82 -12.27 -7.21
CA ASN A 522 -32.35 -12.52 -8.57
C ASN A 522 -30.84 -12.30 -8.70
N TRP A 523 -30.11 -13.31 -9.15
CA TRP A 523 -28.88 -13.15 -9.91
C TRP A 523 -28.97 -14.11 -11.08
N PHE A 524 -29.43 -13.60 -12.23
CA PHE A 524 -29.10 -14.01 -13.60
C PHE A 524 -29.94 -13.15 -14.54
N ARG A 525 -29.33 -12.08 -15.07
CA ARG A 525 -29.63 -11.59 -16.42
C ARG A 525 -28.32 -11.62 -17.18
N SER A 526 -28.16 -12.67 -17.97
CA SER A 526 -27.27 -12.71 -19.12
C SER A 526 -27.97 -12.04 -20.29
N THR A 527 -27.29 -11.09 -20.92
CA THR A 527 -27.22 -10.95 -22.37
C THR A 527 -25.77 -10.70 -22.70
#